data_AF-A0A3B8R4J1-F1
#
_entry.id   AF-A0A3B8R4J1-F1
#
_cell.length_a   1.000
_cell.length_b   1.000
_cell.length_c   1.000
_cell.angle_alpha   90.00
_cell.angle_beta   90.00
_cell.angle_gamma   90.00
#
_symmetry.space_group_name_H-M   'P 1'
#
loop_
_entity.id
_entity.type
_entity.pdbx_description
1 polymer ?
#
loop_
_entity_poly.entity_id
_entity_poly.type
_entity_poly.pdbx_seq_one_letter_code
_entity_poly.pdbx_strand_id
1 'polypeptide(L)' 'MKKLKVMSVVGTRPEIIRLSRVLAALDAHCEHVLVHTGQNYDYELNQVFFSDLGIRKPD' A
#
# COMPACT_ATOMS: atom_id res chain seq x y z
N MET A 1 -9.60 21.77 9.45
CA MET A 1 -8.46 21.10 10.12
C MET A 1 -7.60 20.43 9.05
N LYS A 2 -6.27 20.43 9.19
CA LYS A 2 -5.37 19.72 8.26
C LYS A 2 -5.53 18.21 8.49
N LYS A 3 -5.69 17.41 7.43
CA LYS A 3 -5.71 15.94 7.53
C LYS A 3 -4.36 15.46 8.06
N LEU A 4 -4.35 14.41 8.88
CA LEU A 4 -3.12 13.77 9.32
C LEU A 4 -2.39 13.18 8.12
N LYS A 5 -1.08 13.44 8.00
CA LYS A 5 -0.24 12.87 6.96
C LYS A 5 0.37 11.56 7.47
N VAL A 6 0.14 10.46 6.75
CA VAL A 6 0.56 9.11 7.14
C VAL A 6 1.35 8.49 5.99
N MET A 7 2.51 7.91 6.29
CA MET A 7 3.30 7.15 5.32
C MET A 7 3.30 5.67 5.70
N SER A 8 2.85 4.82 4.79
CA SER A 8 2.96 3.37 4.91
C SER A 8 4.11 2.89 4.03
N VAL A 9 5.09 2.21 4.62
CA VAL A 9 6.22 1.61 3.89
C VAL A 9 6.04 0.10 3.91
N VAL A 10 6.02 -0.52 2.72
CA VAL A 10 5.88 -1.98 2.54
C VAL A 10 6.99 -2.49 1.64
N GLY A 11 7.39 -3.75 1.80
CA GLY A 11 8.40 -4.40 0.95
C GLY A 11 8.10 -5.84 0.61
N THR A 12 7.18 -6.47 1.34
CA THR A 12 6.89 -7.90 1.25
C THR A 12 5.42 -8.17 0.92
N ARG A 13 5.15 -9.29 0.23
CA ARG A 13 3.80 -9.76 -0.05
C ARG A 13 2.92 -9.89 1.22
N PRO A 14 3.38 -10.46 2.34
CA PRO A 14 2.58 -10.52 3.57
C PRO A 14 2.19 -9.16 4.16
N GLU A 15 2.98 -8.11 3.94
CA GLU A 15 2.61 -6.74 4.36
C GLU A 15 1.48 -6.19 3.48
N ILE A 16 1.60 -6.33 2.16
CA ILE A 16 0.58 -5.89 1.19
C ILE A 16 -0.78 -6.55 1.51
N ILE A 17 -0.79 -7.87 1.73
CA ILE A 17 -2.01 -8.63 2.05
C ILE A 17 -2.63 -8.15 3.38
N ARG A 18 -1.83 -8.13 4.46
CA ARG A 18 -2.32 -7.80 5.81
C ARG A 18 -2.76 -6.34 5.94
N LEU A 19 -2.09 -5.43 5.25
CA LEU A 19 -2.37 -4.00 5.35
C LEU A 19 -3.43 -3.53 4.35
N SER A 20 -3.81 -4.33 3.35
CA SER A 20 -4.78 -3.94 2.30
C SER A 20 -5.99 -3.14 2.77
N ARG A 21 -6.66 -3.60 3.85
CA ARG A 21 -7.83 -2.91 4.43
C ARG A 21 -7.45 -1.63 5.19
N VAL A 22 -6.28 -1.61 5.84
CA VAL A 22 -5.76 -0.42 6.54
C VAL A 22 -5.39 0.66 5.53
N LEU A 23 -4.73 0.30 4.42
CA LEU A 23 -4.36 1.24 3.36
C LEU A 23 -5.60 1.93 2.79
N ALA A 24 -6.67 1.18 2.52
CA ALA A 24 -7.93 1.73 2.04
C ALA A 24 -8.58 2.72 3.04
N ALA A 25 -8.51 2.42 4.35
CA ALA A 25 -9.01 3.33 5.38
C ALA A 25 -8.15 4.61 5.48
N LEU A 26 -6.82 4.48 5.39
CA LEU A 26 -5.91 5.62 5.38
C LEU A 26 -6.11 6.50 4.15
N ASP A 27 -6.35 5.93 2.97
CA ASP A 27 -6.68 6.69 1.75
C ASP A 27 -7.96 7.52 1.91
N ALA A 28 -8.97 7.02 2.63
CA ALA A 28 -10.23 7.73 2.86
C ALA A 28 -10.11 8.87 3.90
N HIS A 29 -9.30 8.66 4.94
CA HIS A 29 -9.32 9.52 6.14
C HIS A 29 -8.07 10.40 6.32
N CYS A 30 -6.95 10.06 5.66
CA CYS A 30 -5.66 10.72 5.83
C CYS A 30 -5.12 11.29 4.51
N GLU A 31 -4.07 12.12 4.60
CA GLU A 31 -3.17 12.37 3.47
C GLU A 31 -2.15 11.22 3.47
N HIS A 32 -2.50 10.13 2.79
CA HIS A 32 -1.76 8.87 2.85
C HIS A 32 -0.74 8.75 1.71
N VAL A 33 0.51 8.44 2.06
CA VAL A 33 1.61 8.14 1.14
C VAL A 33 1.95 6.66 1.28
N LEU A 34 1.96 5.91 0.19
CA LEU A 34 2.28 4.49 0.14
C LEU A 34 3.62 4.31 -0.58
N VAL A 35 4.63 3.81 0.12
CA VAL A 35 5.96 3.53 -0.44
C VAL A 35 6.18 2.03 -0.50
N HIS A 36 6.60 1.53 -1.66
CA HIS A 36 7.07 0.16 -1.81
C HIS A 36 8.60 0.16 -1.94
N THR A 37 9.31 -0.59 -1.08
CA THR A 37 10.79 -0.56 -1.00
C THR A 37 11.50 -1.26 -2.16
N GLY A 38 10.77 -2.04 -2.97
CA GLY A 38 11.34 -2.79 -4.09
C GLY A 38 12.12 -4.03 -3.66
N GLN A 39 11.92 -4.51 -2.42
CA GLN A 39 12.61 -5.69 -1.89
C GLN A 39 12.33 -7.01 -2.64
N ASN A 40 11.29 -7.08 -3.48
CA ASN A 40 10.99 -8.27 -4.28
C ASN A 40 11.31 -8.05 -5.76
N TYR A 41 12.14 -8.94 -6.33
CA TYR A 41 12.56 -8.93 -7.73
C TYR A 41 11.42 -9.30 -8.70
N ASP A 42 10.39 -9.98 -8.22
CA ASP A 42 9.23 -10.41 -9.01
C ASP A 42 8.07 -9.39 -8.88
N TYR A 43 8.18 -8.31 -9.64
CA TYR A 43 7.20 -7.22 -9.68
C TYR A 43 5.85 -7.69 -10.23
N GLU A 44 5.85 -8.67 -11.16
CA GLU A 44 4.63 -9.19 -11.78
C GLU A 44 3.78 -9.98 -10.78
N LEU A 45 4.40 -10.81 -9.93
CA LEU A 45 3.66 -11.55 -8.91
C LEU A 45 3.04 -10.65 -7.83
N ASN A 46 3.64 -9.50 -7.55
CA ASN A 46 3.10 -8.53 -6.59
C ASN A 46 1.91 -7.76 -7.17
N GLN A 47 1.93 -7.42 -8.46
CA GLN A 47 0.84 -6.67 -9.10
C GLN A 47 -0.52 -7.37 -8.98
N VAL A 48 -0.54 -8.70 -9.02
CA VAL A 48 -1.78 -9.49 -8.82
C VAL A 48 -2.43 -9.14 -7.49
N PHE A 49 -1.67 -9.07 -6.39
CA PHE A 49 -2.21 -8.71 -5.08
C PHE A 49 -2.70 -7.25 -5.02
N PHE A 50 -2.01 -6.32 -5.68
CA PHE A 50 -2.50 -4.94 -5.74
C PHE A 50 -3.83 -4.86 -6.50
N SER A 51 -3.94 -5.54 -7.64
CA SER A 51 -5.18 -5.61 -8.42
C SER A 51 -6.31 -6.29 -7.66
N ASP A 52 -6.07 -7.51 -7.16
CA ASP A 52 -7.08 -8.35 -6.50
C ASP A 52 -7.58 -7.75 -5.19
N LEU A 53 -6.71 -7.08 -4.44
CA LEU A 53 -7.07 -6.45 -3.17
C LEU A 53 -7.55 -5.00 -3.34
N GLY A 54 -7.52 -4.46 -4.56
CA GLY A 54 -7.90 -3.08 -4.87
C GLY A 54 -6.99 -2.03 -4.25
N ILE A 55 -5.70 -2.35 -4.10
CA ILE A 55 -4.69 -1.44 -3.55
C ILE A 55 -4.15 -0.58 -4.70
N ARG A 56 -4.14 0.74 -4.51
CA ARG A 56 -3.55 1.68 -5.46
C ARG A 56 -2.04 1.45 -5.65
N LYS A 57 -1.49 1.99 -6.73
CA LYS A 57 -0.04 1.99 -6.93
C LYS A 57 0.65 2.83 -5.83
N PRO A 58 1.87 2.43 -5.40
CA PRO A 58 2.72 3.27 -4.56
C PRO A 58 2.98 4.65 -5.19
N ASP A 59 3.23 5.64 -4.34
CA ASP A 59 3.57 7.04 -4.69
C ASP A 59 5.05 7.20 -5.11
#